data_AF-A0A1F7TS15-F1
#
_entry.id   AF-A0A1F7TS15-F1
#
_cell.length_a   1.000
_cell.length_b   1.000
_cell.length_c   1.000
_cell.angle_alpha   90.00
_cell.angle_beta   90.00
_cell.angle_gamma   90.00
#
_symmetry.space_group_name_H-M   'P 1'
#
loop_
_entity.id
_entity.type
_entity.pdbx_description
1 polymer ?
#
loop_
_entity_poly.entity_id
_entity_poly.type
_entity_poly.pdbx_seq_one_letter_code
_entity_poly.pdbx_strand_id
1 'polypeptide(L)'
;MANLQTFIDDVKVLLQADSLSAEFSPAEAEWAGFVFAALARYSQDRPRRAWQDYAGDGAAYDFALPADWDRALSVAEGVEYPRGQREAAYLQRRDWTIYAPGTSAEKLRLLHHTPGGGETARLFYTLPHMADQNTTTVPASDEKAVGWLGAAEGCHVLARRFAQTSAPTLSADAVDHLSKAAEYTRLGKELERKYQAHVGQASGASGATLDWDESLSQGRGDYLTHGGPGER
;
A
#
# COMPACT_ATOMS: atom_id res chain seq x y z
N MET A 1 20.63 -8.47 5.23
CA MET A 1 19.20 -8.14 5.04
C MET A 1 19.02 -6.73 5.56
N ALA A 2 18.22 -5.89 4.88
CA ALA A 2 17.98 -4.56 5.38
C ALA A 2 17.26 -4.58 6.73
N ASN A 3 17.45 -3.52 7.50
CA ASN A 3 16.77 -3.23 8.76
C ASN A 3 16.50 -1.72 8.80
N LEU A 4 15.90 -1.23 9.89
CA LEU A 4 15.59 0.19 10.05
C LEU A 4 16.83 1.07 9.88
N GLN A 5 17.97 0.69 10.45
CA GLN A 5 19.21 1.47 10.35
C GLN A 5 19.69 1.55 8.90
N THR A 6 19.60 0.46 8.14
CA THR A 6 19.99 0.43 6.73
C THR A 6 19.16 1.43 5.91
N PHE A 7 17.85 1.52 6.17
CA PHE A 7 17.00 2.51 5.52
C PHE A 7 17.35 3.94 5.94
N ILE A 8 17.63 4.18 7.22
CA ILE A 8 18.06 5.48 7.73
C ILE A 8 19.37 5.91 7.03
N ASP A 9 20.34 5.01 6.93
CA ASP A 9 21.63 5.28 6.29
C ASP A 9 21.44 5.57 4.80
N ASP A 10 20.61 4.81 4.09
CA ASP A 10 20.25 5.06 2.69
C ASP A 10 19.62 6.45 2.51
N VAL A 11 18.69 6.83 3.40
CA VAL A 11 18.06 8.16 3.39
C VAL A 11 19.11 9.26 3.64
N LYS A 12 19.99 9.09 4.63
CA LYS A 12 21.08 10.04 4.93
C LYS A 12 22.02 10.22 3.74
N VAL A 13 22.37 9.14 3.05
CA VAL A 13 23.21 9.18 1.84
C VAL A 13 22.50 9.93 0.71
N LEU A 14 21.22 9.63 0.46
CA LEU A 14 20.44 10.29 -0.60
C LEU A 14 20.25 11.79 -0.33
N LEU A 15 20.16 12.20 0.93
CA LEU A 15 20.04 13.60 1.33
C LEU A 15 21.39 14.29 1.54
N GLN A 16 22.50 13.58 1.37
CA GLN A 16 23.84 14.07 1.66
C GLN A 16 23.92 14.70 3.07
N ALA A 17 23.45 13.97 4.09
CA ALA A 17 23.27 14.50 5.45
C ALA A 17 24.51 15.22 6.01
N ASP A 18 25.72 14.75 5.68
CA ASP A 18 26.99 15.36 6.12
C ASP A 18 27.27 16.75 5.52
N SER A 19 26.57 17.11 4.45
CA SER A 19 26.66 18.43 3.80
C SER A 19 25.67 19.45 4.35
N LEU A 20 24.71 19.02 5.18
CA LEU A 20 23.72 19.89 5.79
C LEU A 20 24.36 20.70 6.92
N SER A 21 24.09 22.00 6.97
CA SER A 21 24.45 22.78 8.13
C SER A 21 23.64 22.34 9.35
N ALA A 22 24.22 22.51 10.54
CA ALA A 22 23.64 22.03 11.80
C ALA A 22 22.21 22.53 12.06
N GLU A 23 21.86 23.72 11.56
CA GLU A 23 20.52 24.31 11.69
C GLU A 23 19.44 23.54 10.91
N PHE A 24 19.81 22.97 9.76
CA PHE A 24 18.86 22.28 8.89
C PHE A 24 18.92 20.76 9.04
N SER A 25 19.99 20.24 9.66
CA SER A 25 20.19 18.80 9.90
C SER A 25 19.06 18.22 10.74
N PRO A 26 18.31 17.21 10.24
CA PRO A 26 17.32 16.49 11.03
C PRO A 26 17.93 15.79 12.25
N ALA A 27 17.18 15.77 13.34
CA ALA A 27 17.54 14.99 14.52
C ALA A 27 17.45 13.48 14.24
N GLU A 28 18.13 12.65 15.03
CA GLU A 28 18.14 11.19 14.80
C GLU A 28 16.75 10.55 14.74
N ALA A 29 15.83 11.01 15.59
CA ALA A 29 14.45 10.55 15.60
C ALA A 29 13.67 10.95 14.33
N GLU A 30 14.03 12.04 13.66
CA GLU A 30 13.37 12.50 12.44
C GLU A 30 13.75 11.63 11.24
N TRP A 31 15.00 11.17 11.18
CA TRP A 31 15.44 10.23 10.14
C TRP A 31 14.62 8.94 10.17
N ALA A 32 14.39 8.38 11.37
CA ALA A 32 13.51 7.24 11.54
C ALA A 32 12.06 7.58 11.14
N GLY A 33 11.60 8.78 11.46
CA GLY A 33 10.28 9.30 11.06
C GLY A 33 10.05 9.28 9.55
N PHE A 34 11.05 9.68 8.75
CA PHE A 34 10.96 9.63 7.29
C PHE A 34 10.81 8.20 6.76
N VAL A 35 11.54 7.25 7.35
CA VAL A 35 11.42 5.82 7.00
C VAL A 35 10.04 5.28 7.39
N PHE A 36 9.51 5.63 8.56
CA PHE A 36 8.17 5.18 8.96
C PHE A 36 7.07 5.76 8.08
N ALA A 37 7.17 7.02 7.67
CA ALA A 37 6.24 7.62 6.72
C ALA A 37 6.30 6.88 5.36
N ALA A 38 7.50 6.58 4.88
CA ALA A 38 7.69 5.80 3.66
C ALA A 38 7.11 4.38 3.76
N LEU A 39 7.35 3.67 4.87
CA LEU A 39 6.79 2.34 5.10
C LEU A 39 5.26 2.36 5.14
N ALA A 40 4.66 3.36 5.78
CA ALA A 40 3.21 3.51 5.83
C ALA A 40 2.63 3.68 4.42
N ARG A 41 3.25 4.51 3.58
CA ARG A 41 2.80 4.70 2.20
C ARG A 41 3.05 3.47 1.33
N TYR A 42 4.24 2.87 1.43
CA TYR A 42 4.56 1.63 0.74
C TYR A 42 3.60 0.50 1.08
N SER A 43 3.17 0.41 2.34
CA SER A 43 2.18 -0.58 2.80
C SER A 43 0.80 -0.39 2.19
N GLN A 44 0.44 0.84 1.79
CA GLN A 44 -0.81 1.09 1.07
C GLN A 44 -0.71 0.63 -0.38
N ASP A 45 0.45 0.88 -1.02
CA ASP A 45 0.65 0.55 -2.43
C ASP A 45 0.94 -0.95 -2.64
N ARG A 46 1.64 -1.59 -1.70
CA ARG A 46 1.96 -3.03 -1.67
C ARG A 46 1.86 -3.58 -0.25
N PRO A 47 0.66 -3.94 0.24
CA PRO A 47 0.51 -4.52 1.56
C PRO A 47 1.15 -5.91 1.66
N ARG A 48 1.61 -6.27 2.86
CA ARG A 48 2.08 -7.63 3.16
C ARG A 48 0.87 -8.57 3.23
N ARG A 49 0.89 -9.67 2.48
CA ARG A 49 -0.13 -10.72 2.59
C ARG A 49 0.24 -11.74 3.66
N ALA A 50 -0.73 -12.10 4.49
CA ALA A 50 -0.63 -13.09 5.54
C ALA A 50 -1.85 -14.02 5.52
N TRP A 51 -1.77 -15.12 6.27
CA TRP A 51 -2.90 -16.02 6.44
C TRP A 51 -2.96 -16.61 7.84
N GLN A 52 -4.17 -16.96 8.27
CA GLN A 52 -4.43 -17.64 9.54
C GLN A 52 -5.35 -18.83 9.29
N ASP A 53 -4.95 -19.99 9.83
CA ASP A 53 -5.75 -21.21 9.80
C ASP A 53 -6.62 -21.31 11.05
N TYR A 54 -7.87 -21.71 10.87
CA TYR A 54 -8.86 -21.93 11.91
C TYR A 54 -9.37 -23.37 11.82
N ALA A 55 -9.06 -24.18 12.83
CA ALA A 55 -9.54 -25.55 12.91
C ALA A 55 -11.03 -25.58 13.29
N GLY A 56 -11.80 -26.42 12.61
CA GLY A 56 -13.19 -26.66 12.93
C GLY A 56 -13.38 -27.62 14.10
N ASP A 57 -14.46 -27.40 14.85
CA ASP A 57 -14.93 -28.24 15.95
C ASP A 57 -16.36 -28.76 15.73
N GLY A 58 -16.99 -28.41 14.60
CA GLY A 58 -18.38 -28.75 14.26
C GLY A 58 -19.44 -27.85 14.89
N ALA A 59 -19.05 -26.82 15.65
CA ALA A 59 -19.98 -25.89 16.32
C ALA A 59 -19.63 -24.41 16.10
N ALA A 60 -18.35 -24.06 16.00
CA ALA A 60 -17.88 -22.70 15.85
C ALA A 60 -18.03 -22.19 14.41
N TYR A 61 -18.66 -21.02 14.28
CA TYR A 61 -18.73 -20.23 13.04
C TYR A 61 -18.14 -18.82 13.22
N ASP A 62 -17.75 -18.48 14.46
CA ASP A 62 -17.10 -17.22 14.83
C ASP A 62 -15.68 -17.50 15.31
N PHE A 63 -14.70 -16.92 14.63
CA PHE A 63 -13.28 -17.08 14.93
C PHE A 63 -12.64 -15.74 15.29
N ALA A 64 -11.77 -15.73 16.29
CA ALA A 64 -11.00 -14.54 16.64
C ALA A 64 -10.12 -14.13 15.46
N LEU A 65 -10.03 -12.82 15.19
CA LEU A 65 -9.10 -12.33 14.17
C LEU A 65 -7.64 -12.61 14.59
N PRO A 66 -6.71 -12.66 13.62
CA PRO A 66 -5.30 -12.87 13.90
C PRO A 66 -4.74 -11.85 14.90
N ALA A 67 -3.76 -12.26 15.70
CA ALA A 67 -3.19 -11.39 16.74
C ALA A 67 -2.48 -10.14 16.16
N ASP A 68 -2.01 -10.23 14.92
CA ASP A 68 -1.38 -9.14 14.18
C ASP A 68 -2.38 -8.33 13.34
N TRP A 69 -3.68 -8.64 13.40
CA TRP A 69 -4.72 -7.89 12.71
C TRP A 69 -4.79 -6.45 13.22
N ASP A 70 -4.59 -5.50 12.31
CA ASP A 70 -4.77 -4.08 12.57
C ASP A 70 -6.17 -3.65 12.12
N ARG A 71 -7.02 -3.20 13.04
CA ARG A 71 -8.40 -2.81 12.72
C ARG A 71 -8.51 -1.69 11.67
N ALA A 72 -7.53 -0.79 11.62
CA ALA A 72 -7.55 0.35 10.71
C ALA A 72 -6.92 0.02 9.35
N LEU A 73 -5.98 -0.93 9.31
CA LEU A 73 -5.13 -1.16 8.12
C LEU A 73 -5.29 -2.55 7.50
N SER A 74 -5.66 -3.57 8.27
CA SER A 74 -5.86 -4.92 7.75
C SER A 74 -7.15 -5.03 6.96
N VAL A 75 -7.04 -5.68 5.81
CA VAL A 75 -8.16 -5.98 4.93
C VAL A 75 -8.20 -7.48 4.72
N ALA A 76 -9.36 -8.09 4.95
CA ALA A 76 -9.57 -9.49 4.64
C ALA A 76 -9.78 -9.64 3.12
N GLU A 77 -8.86 -10.35 2.47
CA GLU A 77 -8.84 -10.57 1.03
C GLU A 77 -9.75 -11.75 0.63
N GLY A 78 -9.79 -12.81 1.43
CA GLY A 78 -10.53 -14.01 1.10
C GLY A 78 -10.52 -15.07 2.20
N VAL A 79 -11.40 -16.05 2.06
CA VAL A 79 -11.42 -17.24 2.93
C VAL A 79 -11.39 -18.49 2.04
N GLU A 80 -10.39 -19.34 2.23
CA GLU A 80 -10.36 -20.68 1.63
C GLU A 80 -11.01 -21.66 2.61
N TYR A 81 -12.03 -22.37 2.14
CA TYR A 81 -12.72 -23.39 2.92
C TYR A 81 -13.46 -24.39 2.03
N PRO A 82 -13.31 -25.71 2.26
CA PRO A 82 -12.33 -26.32 3.17
C PRO A 82 -10.90 -26.17 2.60
N ARG A 83 -9.94 -25.87 3.48
CA ARG A 83 -8.53 -25.71 3.12
C ARG A 83 -7.91 -27.02 2.64
N GLY A 84 -7.03 -26.96 1.64
CA GLY A 84 -6.13 -28.06 1.27
C GLY A 84 -6.70 -29.02 0.23
N GLN A 85 -7.80 -28.64 -0.41
CA GLN A 85 -8.34 -29.32 -1.58
C GLN A 85 -7.37 -29.20 -2.77
N ARG A 86 -7.44 -30.16 -3.72
CA ARG A 86 -6.59 -30.16 -4.93
C ARG A 86 -6.77 -28.87 -5.74
N GLU A 87 -8.01 -28.41 -5.83
CA GLU A 87 -8.35 -27.07 -6.32
C GLU A 87 -8.82 -26.26 -5.12
N ALA A 88 -8.18 -25.13 -4.86
CA ALA A 88 -8.49 -24.29 -3.71
C ALA A 88 -9.93 -23.75 -3.83
N ALA A 89 -10.75 -24.03 -2.82
CA ALA A 89 -12.13 -23.56 -2.76
C ALA A 89 -12.19 -22.26 -1.95
N TYR A 90 -12.52 -21.14 -2.60
CA TYR A 90 -12.68 -19.86 -1.93
C TYR A 90 -14.16 -19.57 -1.70
N LEU A 91 -14.49 -19.17 -0.46
CA LEU A 91 -15.83 -18.72 -0.11
C LEU A 91 -16.13 -17.38 -0.79
N GLN A 92 -17.36 -17.24 -1.27
CA GLN A 92 -17.82 -15.97 -1.82
C GLN A 92 -17.96 -14.95 -0.69
N ARG A 93 -17.86 -13.65 -1.03
CA ARG A 93 -17.91 -12.57 -0.02
C ARG A 93 -19.23 -12.52 0.77
N ARG A 94 -20.30 -13.15 0.28
CA ARG A 94 -21.58 -13.28 0.98
C ARG A 94 -21.64 -14.41 2.02
N ASP A 95 -20.65 -15.30 2.04
CA ASP A 95 -20.62 -16.48 2.92
C ASP A 95 -19.76 -16.26 4.16
N TRP A 96 -19.11 -15.10 4.27
CA TRP A 96 -18.32 -14.71 5.42
C TRP A 96 -18.27 -13.19 5.60
N THR A 97 -17.97 -12.73 6.81
CA THR A 97 -17.81 -11.31 7.10
C THR A 97 -16.85 -11.08 8.28
N ILE A 98 -16.32 -9.87 8.38
CA ILE A 98 -15.68 -9.39 9.60
C ILE A 98 -16.79 -8.78 10.46
N TYR A 99 -17.15 -9.49 11.53
CA TYR A 99 -18.25 -9.13 12.41
C TYR A 99 -17.74 -8.40 13.65
N ALA A 100 -18.27 -7.21 13.90
CA ALA A 100 -18.02 -6.43 15.11
C ALA A 100 -19.21 -6.58 16.08
N PRO A 101 -19.16 -7.53 17.04
CA PRO A 101 -20.20 -7.70 18.06
C PRO A 101 -20.19 -6.57 19.10
N GLY A 102 -20.47 -5.33 18.69
CA GLY A 102 -20.64 -4.16 19.57
C GLY A 102 -19.53 -3.94 20.60
N THR A 103 -19.65 -4.59 21.76
CA THR A 103 -18.73 -4.53 22.90
C THR A 103 -17.59 -5.55 22.88
N SER A 104 -17.61 -6.55 22.00
CA SER A 104 -16.52 -7.55 21.91
C SER A 104 -15.61 -7.31 20.70
N ALA A 105 -14.41 -7.90 20.75
CA ALA A 105 -13.46 -7.86 19.66
C ALA A 105 -14.07 -8.37 18.35
N GLU A 106 -13.63 -7.79 17.22
CA GLU A 106 -14.02 -8.21 15.89
C GLU A 106 -13.63 -9.68 15.64
N LYS A 107 -14.45 -10.36 14.84
CA LYS A 107 -14.33 -11.77 14.56
C LYS A 107 -14.50 -12.02 13.07
N LEU A 108 -13.83 -13.06 12.57
CA LEU A 108 -14.24 -13.69 11.31
C LEU A 108 -15.51 -14.50 11.58
N ARG A 109 -16.60 -14.17 10.89
CA ARG A 109 -17.86 -14.91 10.94
C ARG A 109 -18.10 -15.61 9.62
N LEU A 110 -18.28 -16.92 9.65
CA LEU A 110 -18.80 -17.70 8.53
C LEU A 110 -20.33 -17.73 8.62
N LEU A 111 -21.01 -17.36 7.54
CA LEU A 111 -22.46 -17.12 7.55
C LEU A 111 -23.28 -18.39 7.24
N HIS A 112 -22.74 -19.24 6.38
CA HIS A 112 -23.42 -20.46 5.91
C HIS A 112 -22.58 -21.73 6.13
N HIS A 113 -21.48 -21.63 6.88
CA HIS A 113 -20.54 -22.72 7.10
C HIS A 113 -20.16 -22.83 8.57
N THR A 114 -20.10 -24.06 9.06
CA THR A 114 -19.58 -24.42 10.38
C THR A 114 -18.53 -25.50 10.17
N PRO A 115 -17.22 -25.15 10.18
CA PRO A 115 -16.14 -26.10 10.00
C PRO A 115 -16.24 -27.29 10.96
N GLY A 116 -16.35 -28.50 10.40
CA GLY A 116 -16.37 -29.75 11.14
C GLY A 116 -15.02 -30.12 11.74
N GLY A 117 -15.01 -31.10 12.64
CA GLY A 117 -13.77 -31.67 13.16
C GLY A 117 -12.90 -32.23 12.04
N GLY A 118 -11.68 -31.71 11.89
CA GLY A 118 -10.75 -32.06 10.81
C GLY A 118 -10.83 -31.18 9.57
N GLU A 119 -11.80 -30.27 9.49
CA GLU A 119 -11.84 -29.21 8.47
C GLU A 119 -11.11 -27.96 8.96
N THR A 120 -10.62 -27.15 8.03
CA THR A 120 -9.90 -25.91 8.34
C THR A 120 -10.38 -24.81 7.41
N ALA A 121 -10.72 -23.65 7.97
CA ALA A 121 -10.91 -22.42 7.22
C ALA A 121 -9.62 -21.60 7.27
N ARG A 122 -9.18 -21.05 6.14
CA ARG A 122 -8.01 -20.18 6.05
C ARG A 122 -8.43 -18.78 5.67
N LEU A 123 -8.14 -17.80 6.52
CA LEU A 123 -8.32 -16.38 6.21
C LEU A 123 -7.06 -15.84 5.55
N PHE A 124 -7.19 -15.18 4.41
CA PHE A 124 -6.15 -14.37 3.78
C PHE A 124 -6.41 -12.89 4.08
N TYR A 125 -5.37 -12.17 4.50
CA TYR A 125 -5.49 -10.78 4.91
C TYR A 125 -4.20 -9.98 4.68
N THR A 126 -4.35 -8.66 4.68
CA THR A 126 -3.25 -7.72 4.53
C THR A 126 -2.74 -7.18 5.87
N LEU A 127 -1.46 -6.83 5.89
CA LEU A 127 -0.75 -6.22 7.01
C LEU A 127 0.20 -5.12 6.52
N PRO A 128 0.47 -4.12 7.36
CA PRO A 128 1.51 -3.15 7.06
C PRO A 128 2.89 -3.79 7.06
N HIS A 129 3.78 -3.24 6.24
CA HIS A 129 5.20 -3.51 6.30
C HIS A 129 5.83 -2.80 7.51
N MET A 130 6.87 -3.42 8.07
CA MET A 130 7.60 -2.91 9.23
C MET A 130 9.10 -3.08 9.02
N ALA A 131 9.87 -2.23 9.69
CA ALA A 131 11.30 -2.38 9.85
C ALA A 131 11.66 -2.05 11.30
N ASP A 132 12.39 -2.94 11.94
CA ASP A 132 12.96 -2.74 13.28
C ASP A 132 14.49 -2.79 13.22
N GLN A 133 15.15 -2.80 14.37
CA GLN A 133 16.62 -2.81 14.44
C GLN A 133 17.26 -4.06 13.83
N ASN A 134 16.52 -5.16 13.71
CA ASN A 134 17.04 -6.47 13.35
C ASN A 134 16.54 -6.93 11.97
N THR A 135 15.33 -6.56 11.59
CA THR A 135 14.63 -7.14 10.44
C THR A 135 13.74 -6.13 9.72
N THR A 136 13.38 -6.46 8.49
CA THR A 136 12.31 -5.82 7.76
C THR A 136 11.40 -6.86 7.11
N THR A 137 10.14 -6.50 6.93
CA THR A 137 9.18 -7.30 6.15
C THR A 137 9.10 -6.84 4.69
N VAL A 138 9.81 -5.77 4.31
CA VAL A 138 9.87 -5.29 2.93
C VAL A 138 10.63 -6.32 2.08
N PRO A 139 10.10 -6.71 0.90
CA PRO A 139 10.82 -7.59 -0.01
C PRO A 139 12.13 -6.96 -0.47
N ALA A 140 13.19 -7.77 -0.62
CA ALA A 140 14.51 -7.30 -1.05
C ALA A 140 14.49 -6.51 -2.38
N SER A 141 13.56 -6.85 -3.29
CA SER A 141 13.39 -6.14 -4.56
C SER A 141 12.91 -4.70 -4.40
N ASP A 142 12.25 -4.38 -3.27
CA ASP A 142 11.56 -3.12 -3.03
C ASP A 142 12.24 -2.27 -1.95
N GLU A 143 13.31 -2.76 -1.33
CA GLU A 143 14.08 -2.04 -0.29
C GLU A 143 14.53 -0.66 -0.80
N LYS A 144 15.09 -0.57 -2.01
CA LYS A 144 15.51 0.73 -2.57
C LYS A 144 14.36 1.69 -2.84
N ALA A 145 13.16 1.17 -3.16
CA ALA A 145 11.98 1.99 -3.36
C ALA A 145 11.56 2.67 -2.05
N VAL A 146 11.59 1.94 -0.93
CA VAL A 146 11.33 2.52 0.40
C VAL A 146 12.38 3.58 0.76
N GLY A 147 13.66 3.34 0.44
CA GLY A 147 14.72 4.33 0.64
C GLY A 147 14.49 5.63 -0.16
N TRP A 148 14.08 5.54 -1.42
CA TRP A 148 13.73 6.73 -2.22
C TRP A 148 12.54 7.48 -1.64
N LEU A 149 11.52 6.76 -1.18
CA LEU A 149 10.34 7.39 -0.60
C LEU A 149 10.65 8.07 0.74
N GLY A 150 11.47 7.44 1.59
CA GLY A 150 11.95 8.05 2.83
C GLY A 150 12.79 9.30 2.55
N ALA A 151 13.64 9.25 1.54
CA ALA A 151 14.41 10.41 1.11
C ALA A 151 13.53 11.53 0.54
N ALA A 152 12.46 11.20 -0.17
CA ALA A 152 11.49 12.19 -0.64
C ALA A 152 10.80 12.92 0.52
N GLU A 153 10.36 12.19 1.55
CA GLU A 153 9.78 12.78 2.77
C GLU A 153 10.77 13.72 3.47
N GLY A 154 12.02 13.29 3.61
CA GLY A 154 13.09 14.14 4.15
C GLY A 154 13.29 15.42 3.33
N CYS A 155 13.31 15.32 2.00
CA CYS A 155 13.43 16.47 1.12
C CYS A 155 12.27 17.47 1.30
N HIS A 156 11.03 16.99 1.46
CA HIS A 156 9.88 17.87 1.70
C HIS A 156 9.96 18.57 3.05
N VAL A 157 10.45 17.89 4.09
CA VAL A 157 10.67 18.51 5.40
C VAL A 157 11.77 19.57 5.32
N LEU A 158 12.91 19.26 4.68
CA LEU A 158 13.99 20.24 4.47
C LEU A 158 13.53 21.44 3.65
N ALA A 159 12.77 21.23 2.57
CA ALA A 159 12.22 22.31 1.75
C ALA A 159 11.34 23.26 2.59
N ARG A 160 10.50 22.71 3.48
CA ARG A 160 9.66 23.51 4.40
C ARG A 160 10.51 24.30 5.39
N ARG A 161 11.59 23.72 5.93
CA ARG A 161 12.52 24.43 6.83
C ARG A 161 13.18 25.61 6.12
N PHE A 162 13.79 25.37 4.95
CA PHE A 162 14.42 26.43 4.15
C PHE A 162 13.42 27.53 3.73
N ALA A 163 12.17 27.16 3.45
CA ALA A 163 11.12 28.13 3.15
C ALA A 163 10.65 28.95 4.36
N GLN A 164 10.81 28.45 5.59
CA GLN A 164 10.44 29.16 6.81
C GLN A 164 11.53 30.13 7.30
N THR A 165 12.80 29.83 7.02
CA THR A 165 13.95 30.68 7.42
C THR A 165 14.06 31.97 6.58
N SER A 166 13.18 32.21 5.60
CA SER A 166 13.22 33.35 4.68
C SER A 166 12.75 34.70 5.29
N ALA A 167 12.95 34.95 6.58
CA ALA A 167 12.69 36.24 7.21
C ALA A 167 14.02 37.00 7.45
N PRO A 168 14.49 37.85 6.52
CA PRO A 168 15.79 38.50 6.66
C PRO A 168 15.70 39.88 7.31
N THR A 169 16.61 40.14 8.25
CA THR A 169 17.01 41.50 8.67
C THR A 169 18.02 42.14 7.70
N LEU A 170 18.62 41.38 6.76
CA LEU A 170 19.58 41.88 5.76
C LEU A 170 19.45 41.15 4.40
N SER A 171 19.34 41.92 3.32
CA SER A 171 18.83 41.55 1.98
C SER A 171 19.62 40.53 1.14
N ALA A 172 20.76 39.99 1.60
CA ALA A 172 21.65 39.15 0.77
C ALA A 172 21.51 37.64 1.02
N ASP A 173 21.17 37.22 2.24
CA ASP A 173 21.17 35.80 2.63
C ASP A 173 19.83 35.09 2.30
N ALA A 174 18.76 35.86 2.13
CA ALA A 174 17.41 35.34 1.89
C ALA A 174 17.25 34.62 0.53
N VAL A 175 18.08 34.99 -0.46
CA VAL A 175 18.00 34.42 -1.82
C VAL A 175 18.54 33.00 -1.87
N ASP A 176 19.53 32.66 -1.04
CA ASP A 176 20.16 31.32 -1.00
C ASP A 176 19.29 30.26 -0.30
N HIS A 177 18.41 30.67 0.63
CA HIS A 177 17.48 29.73 1.27
C HIS A 177 16.28 29.37 0.38
N LEU A 178 15.79 30.33 -0.42
CA LEU A 178 14.70 30.07 -1.38
C LEU A 178 15.12 29.14 -2.52
N SER A 179 16.34 29.27 -3.03
CA SER A 179 16.90 28.35 -4.03
C SER A 179 17.01 26.92 -3.47
N LYS A 180 17.53 26.75 -2.24
CA LYS A 180 17.62 25.46 -1.57
C LYS A 180 16.24 24.82 -1.34
N ALA A 181 15.25 25.59 -0.92
CA ALA A 181 13.88 25.08 -0.78
C ALA A 181 13.31 24.52 -2.09
N ALA A 182 13.56 25.21 -3.21
CA ALA A 182 13.16 24.75 -4.55
C ALA A 182 13.93 23.50 -4.99
N GLU A 183 15.23 23.42 -4.70
CA GLU A 183 16.08 22.26 -5.01
C GLU A 183 15.61 20.99 -4.29
N TYR A 184 15.37 21.07 -2.98
CA TYR A 184 14.86 19.92 -2.21
C TYR A 184 13.45 19.52 -2.67
N THR A 185 12.59 20.48 -3.00
CA THR A 185 11.27 20.18 -3.59
C THR A 185 11.42 19.43 -4.92
N ARG A 186 12.38 19.81 -5.76
CA ARG A 186 12.65 19.14 -7.05
C ARG A 186 13.20 17.73 -6.83
N LEU A 187 14.17 17.56 -5.93
CA LEU A 187 14.77 16.27 -5.62
C LEU A 187 13.74 15.30 -5.04
N GLY A 188 12.91 15.75 -4.10
CA GLY A 188 11.83 14.94 -3.52
C GLY A 188 10.88 14.40 -4.58
N LYS A 189 10.45 15.25 -5.52
CA LYS A 189 9.60 14.84 -6.66
C LYS A 189 10.29 13.85 -7.61
N GLU A 190 11.61 13.95 -7.79
CA GLU A 190 12.36 12.98 -8.60
C GLU A 190 12.41 11.60 -7.92
N LEU A 191 12.64 11.57 -6.61
CA LEU A 191 12.67 10.35 -5.82
C LEU A 191 11.30 9.68 -5.76
N GLU A 192 10.22 10.45 -5.57
CA GLU A 192 8.84 9.94 -5.70
C GLU A 192 8.59 9.34 -7.07
N ARG A 193 9.09 9.96 -8.15
CA ARG A 193 8.94 9.41 -9.51
C ARG A 193 9.67 8.08 -9.67
N LYS A 194 10.88 7.95 -9.12
CA LYS A 194 11.63 6.68 -9.12
C LYS A 194 10.87 5.61 -8.35
N TYR A 195 10.33 5.96 -7.17
CA TYR A 195 9.46 5.09 -6.40
C TYR A 195 8.24 4.64 -7.20
N GLN A 196 7.49 5.57 -7.79
CA GLN A 196 6.29 5.26 -8.57
C GLN A 196 6.60 4.43 -9.82
N ALA A 197 7.73 4.68 -10.48
CA ALA A 197 8.19 3.87 -11.61
C ALA A 197 8.47 2.42 -11.16
N HIS A 198 9.11 2.24 -10.00
CA HIS A 198 9.40 0.91 -9.47
C HIS A 198 8.14 0.17 -8.99
N VAL A 199 7.29 0.86 -8.24
CA VAL A 199 6.07 0.28 -7.68
C VAL A 199 5.04 0.00 -8.78
N GLY A 200 4.86 0.94 -9.71
CA GLY A 200 3.93 0.84 -10.83
C GLY A 200 4.35 -0.16 -11.91
N GLN A 201 5.64 -0.48 -12.04
CA GLN A 201 6.10 -1.49 -13.03
C GLN A 201 5.79 -2.94 -12.63
N ALA A 202 5.57 -3.27 -11.34
CA ALA A 202 5.20 -4.64 -10.98
C ALA A 202 3.69 -4.91 -11.00
N SER A 203 2.86 -3.85 -11.06
CA SER A 203 1.52 -3.97 -11.61
C SER A 203 1.65 -3.85 -13.13
N GLY A 204 1.95 -4.96 -13.80
CA GLY A 204 1.71 -5.03 -15.24
C GLY A 204 0.33 -4.44 -15.50
N ALA A 205 0.26 -3.41 -16.33
CA ALA A 205 -0.98 -2.73 -16.65
C ALA A 205 -1.96 -3.77 -17.23
N SER A 206 -2.80 -4.36 -16.39
CA SER A 206 -3.99 -5.06 -16.81
C SER A 206 -5.03 -3.98 -17.09
N GLY A 207 -4.73 -3.13 -18.07
CA GLY A 207 -5.77 -2.46 -18.82
C GLY A 207 -6.47 -3.56 -19.59
N ALA A 208 -7.46 -4.19 -18.96
CA ALA A 208 -8.47 -4.89 -19.72
C ALA A 208 -9.14 -3.82 -20.58
N THR A 209 -8.65 -3.69 -21.81
CA THR A 209 -9.48 -3.20 -22.91
C THR A 209 -10.56 -4.26 -23.05
N LEU A 210 -11.66 -4.04 -22.33
CA LEU A 210 -12.93 -4.64 -22.69
C LEU A 210 -13.21 -4.13 -24.09
N ASP A 211 -12.92 -4.97 -25.07
CA ASP A 211 -13.42 -4.80 -26.42
C ASP A 211 -14.94 -4.93 -26.31
N TRP A 212 -15.62 -3.79 -26.36
CA TRP A 212 -17.08 -3.72 -26.40
C TRP A 212 -17.64 -4.06 -27.79
N ASP A 213 -16.77 -4.38 -28.74
CA ASP A 213 -17.15 -4.83 -30.08
C ASP A 213 -17.05 -6.36 -30.14
N GLU A 214 -17.65 -7.06 -29.16
CA GLU A 214 -18.03 -8.44 -29.39
C GLU A 214 -19.07 -8.42 -30.52
N SER A 215 -18.60 -8.69 -31.74
CA SER A 215 -19.47 -8.80 -32.90
C SER A 215 -20.53 -9.83 -32.56
N LEU A 216 -21.80 -9.41 -32.53
CA LEU A 216 -22.98 -10.27 -32.51
C LEU A 216 -22.99 -11.13 -33.78
N SER A 217 -22.11 -12.13 -33.85
CA SER A 217 -22.09 -13.16 -34.87
C SER A 217 -23.06 -14.28 -34.51
N GLN A 218 -24.24 -13.92 -34.02
CA GLN A 218 -25.39 -14.81 -33.90
C GLN A 218 -26.66 -13.96 -33.72
N GLY A 219 -27.18 -13.43 -34.81
CA GLY A 219 -28.45 -12.68 -34.75
C GLY A 219 -28.71 -11.84 -35.98
N ARG A 220 -29.02 -12.50 -37.09
CA ARG A 220 -29.70 -11.88 -38.24
C ARG A 220 -30.93 -11.14 -37.72
N GLY A 221 -30.96 -9.81 -37.81
CA GLY A 221 -32.02 -8.98 -37.25
C GLY A 221 -32.01 -7.58 -37.83
N ASP A 222 -32.46 -7.51 -39.08
CA ASP A 222 -33.03 -6.38 -39.82
C ASP A 222 -32.86 -4.93 -39.30
N TYR A 223 -32.29 -4.14 -40.21
CA TYR A 223 -32.29 -2.69 -40.29
C TYR A 223 -33.58 -2.01 -39.77
N LEU A 224 -33.44 -1.14 -38.78
CA LEU A 224 -34.42 -0.09 -38.47
C LEU A 224 -33.79 1.28 -38.70
N THR A 225 -33.50 1.60 -39.97
CA THR A 225 -33.32 2.98 -40.40
C THR A 225 -34.67 3.66 -40.48
N HIS A 226 -34.86 4.73 -39.73
CA HIS A 226 -36.01 5.62 -39.85
C HIS A 226 -35.82 6.46 -41.13
N GLY A 227 -36.52 6.10 -42.21
CA GLY A 227 -36.57 6.85 -43.47
C GLY A 227 -38.00 7.28 -43.76
N GLY A 228 -38.24 8.58 -43.77
CA GLY A 228 -39.55 9.21 -43.95
C GLY A 228 -40.20 9.07 -45.34
N PRO A 229 -41.37 9.69 -45.53
CA PRO A 229 -42.36 9.33 -46.55
C PRO A 229 -42.11 9.97 -47.92
N GLY A 230 -42.48 9.29 -49.00
CA GLY A 230 -42.40 9.80 -50.37
C GLY A 230 -43.21 9.00 -51.38
N GLU A 231 -44.40 9.51 -51.69
CA GLU A 231 -45.15 9.50 -52.96
C GLU A 231 -44.95 8.36 -53.97
N ARG A 232 -46.02 7.58 -54.20
CA ARG A 232 -46.83 7.57 -55.45
C ARG A 232 -48.03 6.65 -55.32
#